data_AF-A0A7R9QPW3-F1
#
_entry.id   AF-A0A7R9QPW3-F1
#
_cell.length_a   1.000
_cell.length_b   1.000
_cell.length_c   1.000
_cell.angle_alpha   90.00
_cell.angle_beta   90.00
_cell.angle_gamma   90.00
#
_symmetry.space_group_name_H-M   'P 1'
#
loop_
_entity.id
_entity.type
_entity.pdbx_description
1 polymer ?
#
loop_
_entity_poly.entity_id
_entity_poly.type
_entity_poly.pdbx_seq_one_letter_code
_entity_poly.pdbx_strand_id
1 'polypeptide(L)'
;MCFSNMNSYIILVLISFSLTLIIKCDEEVYNWDPDIYPNLTSEKQAKFCTGFNRNPPSSICDPDQVLNKNEAILLDELIAEERNETACICDKCPPSRRGVNIKIALVNFVKVIRNITIDRSVEMFAERTRRKWRFGEDCSNDVLIFFAALDDKIYVSMGSRARNVITDESLDKILRETKKHFTSRYYKQGLESIIASFQDLCIDYEPKPDKLGVGSIILIVVCVGIALFIIFFVIFWFCIRKDKNSVNGSFEYFGSWGRNRNKAKTTAKPKLDPIYKPVNTSDREALGDTTH
;
A
#
# COMPACT_ATOMS: atom_id res chain seq x y z
N MET A 1 -4.76 -63.14 55.70
CA MET A 1 -5.68 -62.02 55.37
C MET A 1 -4.91 -60.73 55.07
N CYS A 2 -3.96 -60.72 54.12
CA CYS A 2 -3.20 -59.50 53.78
C CYS A 2 -3.30 -59.07 52.29
N PHE A 3 -4.01 -59.83 51.45
CA PHE A 3 -4.04 -59.59 50.01
C PHE A 3 -5.16 -58.63 49.55
N SER A 4 -6.11 -58.26 50.41
CA SER A 4 -7.22 -57.36 50.04
C SER A 4 -6.87 -55.87 50.08
N ASN A 5 -5.82 -55.46 50.81
CA ASN A 5 -5.47 -54.04 50.97
C ASN A 5 -4.57 -53.47 49.86
N MET A 6 -3.80 -54.30 49.14
CA MET A 6 -2.92 -53.81 48.07
C MET A 6 -3.67 -53.36 46.81
N ASN A 7 -4.80 -53.99 46.47
CA ASN A 7 -5.57 -53.60 45.29
C ASN A 7 -6.22 -52.22 45.42
N SER A 8 -6.59 -51.80 46.63
CA SER A 8 -7.24 -50.50 46.86
C SER A 8 -6.29 -49.32 46.63
N TYR A 9 -5.03 -49.45 47.04
CA TYR A 9 -4.00 -48.42 46.83
C TYR A 9 -3.62 -48.24 45.37
N ILE A 10 -3.54 -49.33 44.59
CA ILE A 10 -3.22 -49.26 43.16
C ILE A 10 -4.32 -48.51 42.40
N ILE A 11 -5.59 -48.77 42.72
CA ILE A 11 -6.73 -48.08 42.08
C ILE A 11 -6.70 -46.58 42.42
N LEU A 12 -6.42 -46.19 43.67
CA LEU A 12 -6.33 -44.78 44.06
C LEU A 12 -5.15 -44.05 43.39
N VAL A 13 -4.00 -44.72 43.24
CA VAL A 13 -2.84 -44.17 42.53
C VAL A 13 -3.14 -44.00 41.04
N LEU A 14 -3.81 -44.98 40.41
CA LEU A 14 -4.21 -44.87 39.00
C LEU A 14 -5.25 -43.77 38.77
N ILE A 15 -6.24 -43.62 39.65
CA ILE A 15 -7.24 -42.53 39.56
C ILE A 15 -6.55 -41.16 39.76
N SER A 16 -5.64 -41.06 40.72
CA SER A 16 -4.83 -39.84 40.94
C SER A 16 -3.97 -39.51 39.71
N PHE A 17 -3.29 -40.50 39.13
CA PHE A 17 -2.44 -40.32 37.96
C PHE A 17 -3.25 -39.94 36.71
N SER A 18 -4.45 -40.50 36.59
CA SER A 18 -5.43 -40.16 35.55
C SER A 18 -5.96 -38.73 35.73
N LEU A 19 -6.24 -38.30 36.96
CA LEU A 19 -6.68 -36.92 37.24
C LEU A 19 -5.57 -35.90 36.97
N THR A 20 -4.29 -36.23 37.21
CA THR A 20 -3.16 -35.35 36.89
C THR A 20 -2.84 -35.29 35.39
N LEU A 21 -3.24 -36.29 34.60
CA LEU A 21 -3.12 -36.26 33.14
C LEU A 21 -4.20 -35.39 32.45
N ILE A 22 -5.23 -34.96 33.19
CA ILE A 22 -6.25 -33.99 32.73
C ILE A 22 -5.85 -32.57 33.20
N ILE A 23 -4.57 -32.25 33.22
CA ILE A 23 -4.17 -30.84 33.15
C ILE A 23 -4.43 -30.44 31.70
N LYS A 24 -5.62 -29.89 31.45
CA LYS A 24 -5.93 -29.15 30.22
C LYS A 24 -4.83 -28.09 30.06
N CYS A 25 -3.94 -28.28 29.10
CA CYS A 25 -3.24 -27.14 28.51
C CYS A 25 -4.33 -26.26 27.92
N ASP A 26 -4.68 -25.19 28.63
CA ASP A 26 -5.43 -24.09 28.03
C ASP A 26 -4.45 -23.44 27.06
N GLU A 27 -4.47 -23.91 25.82
CA GLU A 27 -3.73 -23.30 24.74
C GLU A 27 -4.36 -21.91 24.56
N GLU A 28 -3.69 -20.88 25.08
CA GLU A 28 -4.17 -19.50 24.92
C GLU A 28 -4.34 -19.23 23.42
N VAL A 29 -5.60 -19.17 22.99
CA VAL A 29 -5.94 -18.87 21.62
C VAL A 29 -5.49 -17.44 21.33
N TYR A 30 -4.35 -17.33 20.66
CA TYR A 30 -3.77 -16.03 20.33
C TYR A 30 -4.58 -15.37 19.22
N ASN A 31 -5.06 -14.15 19.50
CA ASN A 31 -5.85 -13.37 18.56
C ASN A 31 -4.99 -12.23 18.00
N TRP A 32 -4.73 -12.25 16.71
CA TRP A 32 -3.81 -11.29 16.10
C TRP A 32 -4.42 -9.90 15.98
N ASP A 33 -3.59 -8.90 16.29
CA ASP A 33 -3.84 -7.48 16.03
C ASP A 33 -2.88 -7.00 14.94
N PRO A 34 -3.32 -6.18 13.96
CA PRO A 34 -2.43 -5.73 12.87
C PRO A 34 -1.21 -4.94 13.37
N ASP A 35 -1.32 -4.30 14.54
CA ASP A 35 -0.23 -3.49 15.09
C ASP A 35 0.91 -4.36 15.63
N ILE A 36 0.62 -5.54 16.16
CA ILE A 36 1.60 -6.51 16.68
C ILE A 36 1.97 -7.60 15.67
N TYR A 37 1.19 -7.76 14.60
CA TYR A 37 1.47 -8.73 13.54
C TYR A 37 2.85 -8.48 12.90
N PRO A 38 3.67 -9.52 12.63
CA PRO A 38 5.04 -9.33 12.18
C PRO A 38 5.13 -8.56 10.85
N ASN A 39 6.16 -7.72 10.73
CA ASN A 39 6.44 -7.01 9.50
C ASN A 39 7.39 -7.79 8.58
N LEU A 40 6.86 -8.29 7.47
CA LEU A 40 7.59 -9.09 6.50
C LEU A 40 8.66 -8.28 5.72
N THR A 41 8.57 -6.96 5.67
CA THR A 41 9.62 -6.10 5.05
C THR A 41 10.66 -5.61 6.05
N SER A 42 10.47 -5.89 7.34
CA SER A 42 11.47 -5.61 8.37
C SER A 42 12.34 -6.84 8.60
N GLU A 43 13.64 -6.74 8.32
CA GLU A 43 14.61 -7.83 8.54
C GLU A 43 14.53 -8.41 9.96
N LYS A 44 14.37 -7.54 10.97
CA LYS A 44 14.26 -7.94 12.38
C LYS A 44 12.99 -8.72 12.68
N GLN A 45 11.88 -8.44 12.00
CA GLN A 45 10.58 -9.03 12.28
C GLN A 45 10.21 -10.18 11.33
N ALA A 46 10.78 -10.22 10.13
CA ALA A 46 10.52 -11.25 9.13
C ALA A 46 10.82 -12.67 9.65
N LYS A 47 11.76 -12.82 10.58
CA LYS A 47 12.05 -14.10 11.24
C LYS A 47 10.86 -14.69 12.04
N PHE A 48 9.93 -13.85 12.49
CA PHE A 48 8.74 -14.29 13.23
C PHE A 48 7.60 -14.75 12.31
N CYS A 49 7.74 -14.55 11.00
CA CYS A 49 6.72 -14.90 10.03
C CYS A 49 6.65 -16.39 9.68
N THR A 50 7.60 -17.25 10.05
CA THR A 50 7.62 -18.61 9.48
C THR A 50 7.81 -19.73 10.48
N GLY A 51 7.93 -19.43 11.79
CA GLY A 51 8.10 -20.40 12.87
C GLY A 51 9.36 -21.29 12.79
N PHE A 52 10.00 -21.41 11.62
CA PHE A 52 10.97 -22.44 11.28
C PHE A 52 11.94 -21.97 10.20
N ASN A 53 13.06 -21.35 10.59
CA ASN A 53 14.31 -21.29 9.82
C ASN A 53 14.20 -20.95 8.31
N ARG A 54 13.15 -20.25 7.87
CA ARG A 54 13.11 -19.72 6.50
C ARG A 54 13.92 -18.44 6.50
N ASN A 55 15.00 -18.44 5.73
CA ASN A 55 15.78 -17.23 5.53
C ASN A 55 14.95 -16.27 4.67
N PRO A 56 14.74 -15.02 5.09
CA PRO A 56 14.20 -13.99 4.21
C PRO A 56 15.09 -13.84 2.97
N PRO A 57 14.54 -13.42 1.81
CA PRO A 57 13.21 -12.85 1.62
C PRO A 57 12.10 -13.89 1.39
N SER A 58 10.94 -13.69 2.00
CA SER A 58 9.70 -14.45 1.76
C SER A 58 8.56 -13.51 1.38
N SER A 59 7.59 -14.02 0.63
CA SER A 59 6.34 -13.33 0.29
C SER A 59 5.20 -13.70 1.25
N ILE A 60 5.42 -14.67 2.14
CA ILE A 60 4.41 -15.19 3.06
C ILE A 60 4.80 -14.89 4.51
N CYS A 61 3.84 -14.37 5.27
CA CYS A 61 3.90 -14.33 6.72
C CYS A 61 2.83 -15.25 7.31
N ASP A 62 3.27 -16.25 8.07
CA ASP A 62 2.49 -17.31 8.70
C ASP A 62 3.06 -17.66 10.09
N PRO A 63 2.90 -16.75 11.08
CA PRO A 63 3.38 -16.98 12.45
C PRO A 63 2.65 -18.14 13.14
N ASP A 64 1.44 -18.48 12.70
CA ASP A 64 0.58 -19.52 13.30
C ASP A 64 0.73 -20.89 12.62
N GLN A 65 1.56 -20.99 11.58
CA GLN A 65 1.82 -22.23 10.84
C GLN A 65 0.54 -22.83 10.24
N VAL A 66 -0.33 -21.96 9.70
CA VAL A 66 -1.53 -22.33 8.94
C VAL A 66 -1.16 -23.25 7.76
N LEU A 67 -0.01 -22.98 7.15
CA LEU A 67 0.59 -23.81 6.12
C LEU A 67 1.73 -24.63 6.71
N ASN A 68 1.92 -25.83 6.16
CA ASN A 68 3.15 -26.55 6.43
C ASN A 68 4.34 -25.93 5.66
N LYS A 69 5.56 -26.24 6.10
CA LYS A 69 6.79 -25.68 5.55
C LYS A 69 6.90 -25.84 4.03
N ASN A 70 6.54 -27.00 3.49
CA ASN A 70 6.68 -27.28 2.06
C ASN A 70 5.63 -26.50 1.25
N GLU A 71 4.39 -26.41 1.72
CA GLU A 71 3.35 -25.61 1.09
C GLU A 71 3.76 -24.14 1.00
N ALA A 72 4.31 -23.60 2.09
CA ALA A 72 4.74 -22.22 2.14
C ALA A 72 5.99 -21.95 1.28
N ILE A 73 6.85 -22.94 1.03
CA ILE A 73 7.97 -22.83 0.07
C ILE A 73 7.43 -22.80 -1.36
N LEU A 74 6.56 -23.75 -1.72
CA LEU A 74 5.99 -23.83 -3.07
C LEU A 74 5.18 -22.58 -3.43
N LEU A 75 4.43 -22.01 -2.48
CA LEU A 75 3.71 -20.76 -2.71
C LEU A 75 4.64 -19.55 -2.88
N ASP A 76 5.77 -19.51 -2.16
CA ASP A 76 6.78 -18.45 -2.34
C ASP A 76 7.42 -18.54 -3.73
N GLU A 77 7.75 -19.76 -4.17
CA GLU A 77 8.28 -20.02 -5.51
C GLU A 77 7.27 -19.59 -6.59
N LEU A 78 6.00 -19.98 -6.44
CA LEU A 78 4.92 -19.55 -7.33
C LEU A 78 4.83 -18.03 -7.39
N ILE A 79 4.73 -17.33 -6.25
CA ILE A 79 4.66 -15.85 -6.22
C ILE A 79 5.88 -15.21 -6.90
N ALA A 80 7.07 -15.80 -6.76
CA ALA A 80 8.28 -15.28 -7.38
C ALA A 80 8.30 -15.48 -8.90
N GLU A 81 7.84 -16.63 -9.39
CA GLU A 81 7.68 -16.95 -10.81
C GLU A 81 6.68 -15.99 -11.46
N GLU A 82 5.51 -15.87 -10.86
CA GLU A 82 4.40 -14.98 -11.23
C GLU A 82 4.82 -13.54 -11.46
N ARG A 83 5.61 -13.03 -10.51
CA ARG A 83 6.15 -11.68 -10.57
C ARG A 83 7.06 -11.48 -11.79
N ASN A 84 7.78 -12.51 -12.21
CA ASN A 84 8.72 -12.43 -13.32
C ASN A 84 8.04 -12.57 -14.69
N GLU A 85 6.93 -13.30 -14.75
CA GLU A 85 6.18 -13.57 -15.97
C GLU A 85 5.14 -12.49 -16.30
N THR A 86 4.61 -11.80 -15.28
CA THR A 86 3.58 -10.78 -15.48
C THR A 86 4.14 -9.42 -15.91
N ALA A 87 3.39 -8.72 -16.75
CA ALA A 87 3.74 -7.39 -17.20
C ALA A 87 3.78 -6.40 -16.02
N CYS A 88 4.69 -5.43 -16.07
CA CYS A 88 4.73 -4.37 -15.09
C CYS A 88 3.60 -3.37 -15.35
N ILE A 89 2.77 -3.14 -14.34
CA ILE A 89 1.54 -2.31 -14.42
C ILE A 89 1.78 -0.83 -14.04
N CYS A 90 3.04 -0.42 -13.98
CA CYS A 90 3.47 0.93 -13.58
C CYS A 90 3.83 1.78 -14.79
N ASP A 91 3.70 3.11 -14.68
CA ASP A 91 4.09 4.03 -15.77
C ASP A 91 5.59 3.95 -16.08
N LYS A 92 6.39 3.67 -15.04
CA LYS A 92 7.84 3.46 -15.14
C LYS A 92 8.16 2.12 -14.50
N CYS A 93 8.64 1.20 -15.31
CA CYS A 93 9.00 -0.14 -14.89
C CYS A 93 10.52 -0.24 -14.74
N PRO A 94 11.03 -0.38 -13.51
CA PRO A 94 12.44 -0.71 -13.30
C PRO A 94 12.76 -2.04 -13.99
N PRO A 95 13.95 -2.23 -14.55
CA PRO A 95 14.35 -3.50 -15.17
C PRO A 95 14.26 -4.70 -14.19
N SER A 96 14.37 -4.42 -12.88
CA SER A 96 14.33 -5.40 -11.78
C SER A 96 12.93 -5.62 -11.18
N ARG A 97 11.90 -4.87 -11.60
CA ARG A 97 10.55 -5.00 -11.04
C ARG A 97 9.54 -5.22 -12.14
N ARG A 98 9.16 -6.48 -12.27
CA ARG A 98 8.07 -6.94 -13.13
C ARG A 98 6.87 -7.31 -12.28
N GLY A 99 5.71 -7.32 -12.91
CA GLY A 99 4.48 -7.80 -12.30
C GLY A 99 3.90 -6.99 -11.14
N VAL A 100 2.87 -7.60 -10.58
CA VAL A 100 2.22 -7.20 -9.33
C VAL A 100 3.02 -7.76 -8.16
N ASN A 101 3.20 -6.97 -7.10
CA ASN A 101 3.85 -7.45 -5.89
C ASN A 101 2.79 -8.14 -5.03
N ILE A 102 2.75 -9.48 -5.02
CA ILE A 102 1.82 -10.25 -4.18
C ILE A 102 2.53 -10.66 -2.88
N LYS A 103 1.86 -10.48 -1.74
CA LYS A 103 2.26 -11.06 -0.46
C LYS A 103 1.07 -11.71 0.24
N ILE A 104 1.34 -12.66 1.11
CA ILE A 104 0.34 -13.39 1.89
C ILE A 104 0.57 -13.15 3.37
N ALA A 105 -0.53 -12.89 4.10
CA ALA A 105 -0.55 -12.84 5.56
C ALA A 105 -1.57 -13.87 6.08
N LEU A 106 -1.11 -14.79 6.91
CA LEU A 106 -1.89 -15.88 7.48
C LEU A 106 -1.91 -15.76 9.00
N VAL A 107 -3.08 -16.08 9.57
CA VAL A 107 -3.32 -16.21 11.01
C VAL A 107 -4.38 -17.29 11.25
N ASN A 108 -4.46 -17.83 12.45
CA ASN A 108 -5.58 -18.67 12.87
C ASN A 108 -6.80 -17.82 13.20
N PHE A 109 -6.63 -16.81 14.06
CA PHE A 109 -7.71 -15.94 14.55
C PHE A 109 -7.38 -14.46 14.47
N VAL A 110 -8.40 -13.67 14.16
CA VAL A 110 -8.33 -12.20 14.18
C VAL A 110 -8.94 -11.66 15.47
N LYS A 111 -8.24 -10.72 16.11
CA LYS A 111 -8.81 -9.94 17.20
C LYS A 111 -9.94 -9.06 16.68
N VAL A 112 -11.17 -9.44 16.99
CA VAL A 112 -12.36 -8.67 16.62
C VAL A 112 -12.41 -7.35 17.39
N ILE A 113 -12.56 -6.24 16.67
CA ILE A 113 -12.71 -4.91 17.27
C ILE A 113 -14.12 -4.80 17.86
N ARG A 114 -14.24 -4.25 19.07
CA ARG A 114 -15.55 -4.06 19.73
C ARG A 114 -16.50 -3.26 18.82
N ASN A 115 -17.75 -3.70 18.74
CA ASN A 115 -18.83 -3.10 17.95
C ASN A 115 -18.65 -3.14 16.42
N ILE A 116 -17.79 -4.04 15.92
CA ILE A 116 -17.56 -4.24 14.49
C ILE A 116 -17.71 -5.72 14.15
N THR A 117 -18.17 -6.03 12.92
CA THR A 117 -18.26 -7.41 12.45
C THR A 117 -16.87 -8.03 12.26
N ILE A 118 -16.81 -9.37 12.24
CA ILE A 118 -15.57 -10.08 11.93
C ILE A 118 -15.06 -9.74 10.53
N ASP A 119 -15.95 -9.64 9.53
CA ASP A 119 -15.59 -9.30 8.15
C ASP A 119 -14.90 -7.94 8.06
N ARG A 120 -15.45 -6.95 8.76
CA ARG A 120 -14.86 -5.60 8.79
C ARG A 120 -13.55 -5.57 9.60
N SER A 121 -13.42 -6.39 10.63
CA SER A 121 -12.16 -6.53 11.38
C SER A 121 -11.05 -7.13 10.50
N VAL A 122 -11.37 -8.17 9.73
CA VAL A 122 -10.49 -8.82 8.74
C VAL A 122 -10.05 -7.86 7.64
N GLU A 123 -10.99 -7.10 7.07
CA GLU A 123 -10.68 -6.07 6.08
C GLU A 123 -9.70 -5.03 6.63
N MET A 124 -9.99 -4.49 7.82
CA MET A 124 -9.11 -3.50 8.47
C MET A 124 -7.74 -4.09 8.80
N PHE A 125 -7.68 -5.36 9.22
CA PHE A 125 -6.44 -6.06 9.46
C PHE A 125 -5.58 -6.12 8.19
N ALA A 126 -6.17 -6.58 7.09
CA ALA A 126 -5.49 -6.71 5.80
C ALA A 126 -5.00 -5.34 5.29
N GLU A 127 -5.83 -4.31 5.33
CA GLU A 127 -5.45 -2.97 4.88
C GLU A 127 -4.30 -2.39 5.71
N ARG A 128 -4.40 -2.46 7.04
CA ARG A 128 -3.34 -1.97 7.94
C ARG A 128 -2.04 -2.73 7.74
N THR A 129 -2.11 -4.06 7.59
CA THR A 129 -0.94 -4.91 7.35
C THR A 129 -0.25 -4.55 6.03
N ARG A 130 -1.02 -4.41 4.94
CA ARG A 130 -0.49 -4.02 3.63
C ARG A 130 0.23 -2.67 3.71
N ARG A 131 -0.41 -1.68 4.33
CA ARG A 131 0.15 -0.33 4.50
C ARG A 131 1.36 -0.31 5.42
N LYS A 132 1.40 -1.16 6.46
CA LYS A 132 2.54 -1.32 7.37
C LYS A 132 3.75 -1.93 6.67
N TRP A 133 3.53 -2.89 5.77
CA TRP A 133 4.62 -3.57 5.06
C TRP A 133 5.21 -2.74 3.91
N ARG A 134 4.43 -1.85 3.28
CA ARG A 134 4.90 -0.89 2.24
C ARG A 134 5.64 -1.54 1.05
N PHE A 135 5.25 -2.74 0.63
CA PHE A 135 5.95 -3.49 -0.43
C PHE A 135 5.55 -3.11 -1.87
N GLY A 136 4.77 -2.04 -2.04
CA GLY A 136 4.42 -1.45 -3.35
C GLY A 136 4.54 0.06 -3.36
N GLU A 137 5.34 0.65 -2.48
CA GLU A 137 5.37 2.10 -2.24
C GLU A 137 5.56 2.97 -3.50
N ASP A 138 6.37 2.51 -4.45
CA ASP A 138 6.74 3.31 -5.62
C ASP A 138 5.61 3.44 -6.66
N CYS A 139 4.65 2.51 -6.66
CA CYS A 139 3.65 2.39 -7.73
C CYS A 139 2.25 1.95 -7.25
N SER A 140 2.07 1.59 -5.98
CA SER A 140 0.82 0.99 -5.49
C SER A 140 0.38 -0.24 -6.31
N ASN A 141 1.34 -1.04 -6.77
CA ASN A 141 1.13 -2.32 -7.44
C ASN A 141 1.19 -3.51 -6.45
N ASP A 142 0.98 -3.24 -5.17
CA ASP A 142 0.96 -4.24 -4.11
C ASP A 142 -0.41 -4.88 -3.92
N VAL A 143 -0.42 -6.19 -3.68
CA VAL A 143 -1.57 -7.00 -3.33
C VAL A 143 -1.22 -7.82 -2.10
N LEU A 144 -2.03 -7.69 -1.04
CA LEU A 144 -1.96 -8.52 0.15
C LEU A 144 -3.16 -9.46 0.17
N ILE A 145 -2.91 -10.76 0.09
CA ILE A 145 -3.90 -11.80 0.36
C ILE A 145 -3.83 -12.09 1.86
N PHE A 146 -4.92 -11.83 2.58
CA PHE A 146 -5.02 -12.09 4.01
C PHE A 146 -6.01 -13.20 4.28
N PHE A 147 -5.63 -14.20 5.09
CA PHE A 147 -6.49 -15.31 5.45
C PHE A 147 -6.41 -15.64 6.94
N ALA A 148 -7.58 -15.67 7.59
CA ALA A 148 -7.77 -16.11 8.97
C ALA A 148 -8.39 -17.52 8.97
N ALA A 149 -7.57 -18.52 9.24
CA ALA A 149 -7.85 -19.92 8.93
C ALA A 149 -9.00 -20.51 9.75
N LEU A 150 -9.05 -20.23 11.05
CA LEU A 150 -10.07 -20.77 11.94
C LEU A 150 -11.32 -19.87 11.99
N ASP A 151 -11.22 -18.62 11.55
CA ASP A 151 -12.36 -17.75 11.30
C ASP A 151 -13.02 -17.98 9.93
N ASP A 152 -12.37 -18.75 9.03
CA ASP A 152 -12.77 -18.98 7.62
C ASP A 152 -13.03 -17.66 6.88
N LYS A 153 -12.12 -16.69 7.05
CA LYS A 153 -12.22 -15.36 6.42
C LYS A 153 -11.01 -15.08 5.56
N ILE A 154 -11.27 -14.75 4.31
CA ILE A 154 -10.28 -14.26 3.35
C ILE A 154 -10.63 -12.83 2.92
N TYR A 155 -9.60 -12.01 2.78
CA TYR A 155 -9.73 -10.67 2.23
C TYR A 155 -8.48 -10.30 1.42
N VAL A 156 -8.67 -9.58 0.33
CA VAL A 156 -7.55 -9.11 -0.50
C VAL A 156 -7.49 -7.59 -0.46
N SER A 157 -6.40 -7.06 0.09
CA SER A 157 -6.13 -5.62 0.10
C SER A 157 -5.20 -5.28 -1.06
N MET A 158 -5.52 -4.25 -1.84
CA MET A 158 -4.78 -3.92 -3.06
C MET A 158 -4.45 -2.42 -3.12
N GLY A 159 -3.29 -2.10 -3.69
CA GLY A 159 -2.95 -0.75 -4.11
C GLY A 159 -3.75 -0.30 -5.33
N SER A 160 -3.76 1.00 -5.60
CA SER A 160 -4.58 1.60 -6.67
C SER A 160 -4.23 1.08 -8.06
N ARG A 161 -2.94 0.87 -8.37
CA ARG A 161 -2.53 0.33 -9.67
C ARG A 161 -2.91 -1.13 -9.83
N ALA A 162 -2.71 -1.94 -8.79
CA ALA A 162 -3.17 -3.32 -8.81
C ALA A 162 -4.69 -3.42 -9.03
N ARG A 163 -5.48 -2.55 -8.39
CA ARG A 163 -6.95 -2.50 -8.55
C ARG A 163 -7.41 -2.12 -9.97
N ASN A 164 -6.59 -1.40 -10.75
CA ASN A 164 -6.91 -1.10 -12.15
C ASN A 164 -6.88 -2.34 -13.05
N VAL A 165 -6.14 -3.37 -12.64
CA VAL A 165 -6.02 -4.65 -13.37
C VAL A 165 -6.94 -5.69 -12.75
N ILE A 166 -6.81 -5.87 -11.43
CA ILE A 166 -7.63 -6.77 -10.62
C ILE A 166 -8.80 -5.95 -10.07
N THR A 167 -9.84 -5.81 -10.89
CA THR A 167 -11.05 -5.05 -10.51
C THR A 167 -11.76 -5.72 -9.33
N ASP A 168 -12.55 -4.95 -8.58
CA ASP A 168 -13.33 -5.48 -7.45
C ASP A 168 -14.32 -6.58 -7.92
N GLU A 169 -14.89 -6.47 -9.13
CA GLU A 169 -15.76 -7.50 -9.73
C GLU A 169 -14.99 -8.80 -10.04
N SER A 170 -13.81 -8.68 -10.66
CA SER A 170 -12.95 -9.83 -10.94
C SER A 170 -12.50 -10.51 -9.65
N LEU A 171 -12.11 -9.73 -8.64
CA LEU A 171 -11.72 -10.22 -7.32
C LEU A 171 -12.87 -10.99 -6.66
N ASP A 172 -14.08 -10.42 -6.63
CA ASP A 172 -15.26 -11.07 -6.05
C ASP A 172 -15.55 -12.41 -6.74
N LYS A 173 -15.40 -12.47 -8.07
CA LYS A 173 -15.55 -13.72 -8.82
C LYS A 173 -14.51 -14.77 -8.40
N ILE A 174 -13.23 -14.38 -8.35
CA ILE A 174 -12.12 -15.25 -7.94
C ILE A 174 -12.34 -15.78 -6.51
N LEU A 175 -12.70 -14.91 -5.56
CA LEU A 175 -12.94 -15.32 -4.17
C LEU A 175 -14.14 -16.26 -4.03
N ARG A 176 -15.20 -16.06 -4.82
CA ARG A 176 -16.35 -16.99 -4.85
C ARG A 176 -15.97 -18.38 -5.37
N GLU A 177 -15.19 -18.44 -6.44
CA GLU A 177 -14.76 -19.70 -7.07
C GLU A 177 -13.78 -20.50 -6.19
N THR A 178 -12.93 -19.79 -5.45
CA THR A 178 -11.90 -20.39 -4.58
C THR A 178 -12.41 -20.76 -3.19
N LYS A 179 -13.55 -20.20 -2.75
CA LYS A 179 -14.14 -20.43 -1.42
C LYS A 179 -14.19 -21.91 -1.01
N LYS A 180 -14.52 -22.82 -1.93
CA LYS A 180 -14.61 -24.26 -1.67
C LYS A 180 -13.30 -24.87 -1.14
N HIS A 181 -12.15 -24.33 -1.53
CA HIS A 181 -10.85 -24.81 -1.09
C HIS A 181 -10.63 -24.47 0.38
N PHE A 182 -10.95 -23.23 0.78
CA PHE A 182 -10.82 -22.76 2.17
C PHE A 182 -11.78 -23.51 3.10
N THR A 183 -13.05 -23.68 2.72
CA THR A 183 -14.03 -24.43 3.53
C THR A 183 -13.64 -25.91 3.71
N SER A 184 -12.90 -26.47 2.75
CA SER A 184 -12.42 -27.86 2.79
C SER A 184 -11.03 -28.00 3.42
N ARG A 185 -10.47 -26.91 3.96
CA ARG A 185 -9.11 -26.82 4.53
C ARG A 185 -7.98 -27.11 3.55
N TYR A 186 -8.24 -26.97 2.25
CA TYR A 186 -7.23 -27.01 1.18
C TYR A 186 -6.64 -25.62 0.97
N TYR A 187 -6.02 -25.05 2.01
CA TYR A 187 -5.59 -23.65 2.02
C TYR A 187 -4.55 -23.34 0.94
N LYS A 188 -3.55 -24.22 0.78
CA LYS A 188 -2.54 -24.09 -0.26
C LYS A 188 -3.18 -23.98 -1.65
N GLN A 189 -4.08 -24.90 -1.99
CA GLN A 189 -4.76 -24.93 -3.28
C GLN A 189 -5.66 -23.71 -3.50
N GLY A 190 -6.33 -23.24 -2.43
CA GLY A 190 -7.10 -22.00 -2.48
C GLY A 190 -6.23 -20.79 -2.79
N LEU A 191 -5.08 -20.67 -2.13
CA LEU A 191 -4.11 -19.59 -2.36
C LEU A 191 -3.48 -19.67 -3.76
N GLU A 192 -3.06 -20.85 -4.22
CA GLU A 192 -2.54 -21.09 -5.58
C GLU A 192 -3.57 -20.64 -6.63
N SER A 193 -4.84 -21.00 -6.45
CA SER A 193 -5.89 -20.63 -7.40
C SER A 193 -6.13 -19.12 -7.45
N ILE A 194 -6.01 -18.40 -6.33
CA ILE A 194 -6.10 -16.93 -6.31
C ILE A 194 -4.90 -16.32 -7.05
N ILE A 195 -3.69 -16.80 -6.76
CA ILE A 195 -2.45 -16.30 -7.37
C ILE A 195 -2.50 -16.48 -8.89
N ALA A 196 -2.80 -17.69 -9.36
CA ALA A 196 -2.91 -18.00 -10.79
C ALA A 196 -4.01 -17.14 -11.47
N SER A 197 -5.13 -16.92 -10.80
CA SER A 197 -6.18 -16.04 -11.36
C SER A 197 -5.71 -14.57 -11.47
N PHE A 198 -4.86 -14.10 -10.55
CA PHE A 198 -4.24 -12.79 -10.68
C PHE A 198 -3.22 -12.74 -11.80
N GLN A 199 -2.48 -13.83 -12.03
CA GLN A 199 -1.58 -13.98 -13.18
C GLN A 199 -2.30 -13.73 -14.49
N ASP A 200 -3.38 -14.47 -14.71
CA ASP A 200 -4.16 -14.43 -15.95
C ASP A 200 -4.64 -13.01 -16.25
N LEU A 201 -5.14 -12.30 -15.22
CA LEU A 201 -5.57 -10.91 -15.34
C LEU A 201 -4.41 -9.94 -15.66
N CYS A 202 -3.19 -10.25 -15.22
CA CYS A 202 -2.03 -9.39 -15.40
C CYS A 202 -1.29 -9.65 -16.71
N ILE A 203 -1.32 -10.88 -17.25
CA ILE A 203 -0.73 -11.22 -18.56
C ILE A 203 -1.46 -10.48 -19.68
N ASP A 204 -2.79 -10.46 -19.63
CA ASP A 204 -3.63 -9.83 -20.65
C ASP A 204 -3.71 -8.29 -20.52
N TYR A 205 -3.00 -7.71 -19.55
CA TYR A 205 -3.08 -6.28 -19.29
C TYR A 205 -2.21 -5.45 -20.25
N GLU A 206 -2.87 -4.78 -21.18
CA GLU A 206 -2.27 -3.69 -21.95
C GLU A 206 -2.41 -2.37 -21.16
N PRO A 207 -1.30 -1.68 -20.79
CA PRO A 207 -1.39 -0.39 -20.15
C PRO A 207 -2.03 0.61 -21.11
N LYS A 208 -3.29 0.96 -20.87
CA LYS A 208 -3.92 2.06 -21.59
C LYS A 208 -3.13 3.32 -21.21
N PRO A 209 -2.50 4.02 -22.17
CA PRO A 209 -1.82 5.26 -21.85
C PRO A 209 -2.83 6.17 -21.17
N ASP A 210 -2.44 6.73 -20.01
CA ASP A 210 -3.25 7.70 -19.31
C ASP A 210 -3.68 8.73 -20.34
N LYS A 211 -4.96 8.69 -20.70
CA LYS A 211 -5.56 9.74 -21.51
C LYS A 211 -5.60 10.94 -20.57
N LEU A 212 -4.48 11.64 -20.43
CA LEU A 212 -4.49 13.06 -20.11
C LEU A 212 -5.36 13.63 -21.22
N GLY A 213 -6.65 13.77 -20.91
CA GLY A 213 -7.69 13.75 -21.92
C GLY A 213 -7.29 14.75 -22.98
N VAL A 214 -7.13 14.31 -24.23
CA VAL A 214 -6.89 15.25 -25.32
C VAL A 214 -8.00 16.32 -25.29
N GLY A 215 -9.21 15.93 -24.87
CA GLY A 215 -10.30 16.85 -24.51
C GLY A 215 -9.97 17.85 -23.39
N SER A 216 -9.30 17.44 -22.31
CA SER A 216 -8.87 18.34 -21.22
C SER A 216 -7.78 19.32 -21.67
N ILE A 217 -6.83 18.89 -22.50
CA ILE A 217 -5.81 19.79 -23.07
C ILE A 217 -6.46 20.78 -24.03
N ILE A 218 -7.34 20.31 -24.92
CA ILE A 218 -8.11 21.16 -25.84
C ILE A 218 -8.94 22.18 -25.04
N LEU A 219 -9.62 21.76 -23.98
CA LEU A 219 -10.40 22.66 -23.13
C LEU A 219 -9.54 23.75 -22.52
N ILE A 220 -8.37 23.41 -21.97
CA ILE A 220 -7.43 24.40 -21.40
C ILE A 220 -6.96 25.39 -22.48
N VAL A 221 -6.57 24.90 -23.67
CA VAL A 221 -6.10 25.74 -24.78
C VAL A 221 -7.21 26.68 -25.27
N VAL A 222 -8.45 26.19 -25.39
CA VAL A 222 -9.60 27.00 -25.79
C VAL A 222 -9.91 28.06 -24.74
N CYS A 223 -9.90 27.72 -23.45
CA CYS A 223 -10.13 28.67 -22.36
C CYS A 223 -9.08 29.79 -22.35
N VAL A 224 -7.80 29.45 -22.52
CA VAL A 224 -6.72 30.45 -22.60
C VAL A 224 -6.89 31.32 -23.85
N GLY A 225 -7.23 30.74 -24.99
CA GLY A 225 -7.48 31.48 -26.23
C GLY A 225 -8.61 32.49 -26.11
N ILE A 226 -9.75 32.10 -25.52
CA ILE A 226 -10.89 32.99 -25.27
C ILE A 226 -10.52 34.12 -24.32
N ALA A 227 -9.79 33.83 -23.23
CA ALA A 227 -9.36 34.85 -22.29
C ALA A 227 -8.47 35.92 -22.95
N LEU A 228 -7.49 35.50 -23.77
CA LEU A 228 -6.63 36.41 -24.52
C LEU A 228 -7.40 37.25 -25.53
N PHE A 229 -8.40 36.65 -26.21
CA PHE A 229 -9.27 37.36 -27.13
C PHE A 229 -10.08 38.45 -26.41
N ILE A 230 -10.71 38.14 -25.27
CA ILE A 230 -11.46 39.11 -24.48
C ILE A 230 -10.57 40.27 -24.04
N ILE A 231 -9.34 39.99 -23.55
CA ILE A 231 -8.38 41.02 -23.15
C ILE A 231 -8.04 41.93 -24.33
N PHE A 232 -7.81 41.37 -25.51
CA PHE A 232 -7.54 42.15 -26.73
C PHE A 232 -8.69 43.10 -27.07
N PHE A 233 -9.94 42.63 -27.03
CA PHE A 233 -11.11 43.46 -27.29
C PHE A 233 -11.30 44.57 -26.25
N VAL A 234 -11.04 44.30 -24.98
CA VAL A 234 -11.09 45.31 -23.92
C VAL A 234 -10.04 46.39 -24.17
N ILE A 235 -8.79 46.02 -24.47
CA ILE A 235 -7.71 46.98 -24.78
C ILE A 235 -8.08 47.80 -26.02
N PHE A 236 -8.54 47.15 -27.09
CA PHE A 236 -8.92 47.81 -28.33
C PHE A 236 -10.08 48.81 -28.11
N TRP A 237 -11.09 48.42 -27.34
CA TRP A 237 -12.20 49.29 -26.95
C TRP A 237 -11.73 50.51 -26.15
N PHE A 238 -10.82 50.30 -25.19
CA PHE A 238 -10.19 51.39 -24.43
C PHE A 238 -9.40 52.35 -25.35
N CYS A 239 -8.67 51.83 -26.34
CA CYS A 239 -7.94 52.64 -27.31
C CYS A 239 -8.87 53.53 -28.16
N ILE A 240 -9.96 52.96 -28.72
CA ILE A 240 -10.96 53.74 -29.49
C ILE A 240 -11.61 54.83 -28.63
N ARG A 241 -11.96 54.49 -27.38
CA ARG A 241 -12.63 55.44 -26.50
C ARG A 241 -11.72 56.59 -26.07
N LYS A 242 -10.41 56.33 -25.91
CA LYS A 242 -9.43 57.36 -25.57
C LYS A 242 -9.27 58.39 -26.69
N ASP A 243 -9.32 57.96 -27.95
CA ASP A 243 -9.18 58.86 -29.11
C ASP A 243 -10.38 59.83 -29.23
N LYS A 244 -11.60 59.36 -28.97
CA LYS A 244 -12.80 60.23 -28.94
C LYS A 244 -12.77 61.29 -27.84
N ASN A 245 -12.08 61.04 -26.73
CA ASN A 245 -11.93 62.03 -25.66
C ASN A 245 -10.78 63.03 -25.93
N SER A 246 -9.89 62.76 -26.90
CA SER A 246 -8.83 63.70 -27.27
C SER A 246 -9.29 64.80 -28.24
N VAL A 247 -10.40 64.60 -28.97
CA VAL A 247 -10.91 65.58 -29.96
C VAL A 247 -11.74 66.70 -29.30
N ASN A 248 -12.30 66.49 -28.11
CA ASN A 248 -13.07 67.52 -27.38
C ASN A 248 -12.26 68.31 -26.34
N GLY A 249 -10.93 68.13 -26.29
CA GLY A 249 -10.07 68.74 -25.27
C GLY A 249 -9.06 69.78 -25.81
N SER A 250 -9.30 70.36 -26.99
CA SER A 250 -8.39 71.34 -27.61
C SER A 250 -8.98 72.75 -27.68
N PHE A 251 -9.36 73.31 -26.54
CA PHE A 251 -9.42 74.77 -26.39
C PHE A 251 -9.38 75.13 -24.90
N GLU A 252 -8.18 75.35 -24.33
CA GLU A 252 -7.84 76.55 -23.56
C GLU A 252 -6.52 76.45 -22.76
N TYR A 253 -5.75 77.55 -22.85
CA TYR A 253 -4.68 78.04 -21.98
C TYR A 253 -3.28 77.42 -21.98
N PHE A 254 -2.49 77.97 -22.92
CA PHE A 254 -1.19 78.62 -22.69
C PHE A 254 -1.00 79.22 -21.28
N GLY A 255 0.19 79.00 -20.68
CA GLY A 255 0.70 79.75 -19.53
C GLY A 255 1.65 78.91 -18.67
N SER A 256 2.94 78.84 -18.99
CA SER A 256 3.99 79.76 -18.51
C SER A 256 4.56 79.39 -17.13
N TRP A 257 5.87 79.12 -17.13
CA TRP A 257 6.83 79.19 -16.00
C TRP A 257 6.60 78.21 -14.84
N GLY A 258 7.60 77.54 -14.27
CA GLY A 258 9.05 77.64 -14.33
C GLY A 258 9.62 76.79 -13.19
N ARG A 259 10.92 76.47 -13.28
CA ARG A 259 11.85 76.07 -12.20
C ARG A 259 11.25 75.91 -10.79
N ASN A 260 11.47 74.78 -10.12
CA ASN A 260 12.69 74.51 -9.32
C ASN A 260 12.53 73.30 -8.36
N ARG A 261 13.69 72.66 -8.12
CA ARG A 261 14.17 72.03 -6.87
C ARG A 261 13.36 70.92 -6.18
N ASN A 262 14.03 69.77 -6.13
CA ASN A 262 14.38 68.95 -4.95
C ASN A 262 13.26 68.61 -3.95
N LYS A 263 12.98 67.32 -3.79
CA LYS A 263 13.19 66.62 -2.50
C LYS A 263 12.93 65.11 -2.58
N ALA A 264 13.81 64.41 -1.87
CA ALA A 264 13.87 62.99 -1.58
C ALA A 264 12.59 62.33 -1.04
N LYS A 265 12.48 61.01 -1.24
CA LYS A 265 12.07 59.94 -0.29
C LYS A 265 12.02 58.62 -1.08
N THR A 266 12.97 57.71 -0.98
CA THR A 266 13.19 56.71 0.10
C THR A 266 11.97 55.83 0.37
N THR A 267 11.89 54.67 -0.28
CA THR A 267 11.23 53.42 0.19
C THR A 267 11.81 52.26 -0.62
N ALA A 268 12.79 51.55 -0.06
CA ALA A 268 12.64 50.24 0.58
C ALA A 268 12.54 49.07 -0.44
N LYS A 269 13.70 48.47 -0.74
CA LYS A 269 13.84 47.13 -1.34
C LYS A 269 13.51 46.07 -0.28
N PRO A 270 12.64 45.09 -0.53
CA PRO A 270 12.61 43.87 0.27
C PRO A 270 13.87 43.03 -0.02
N LYS A 271 14.47 42.60 1.07
CA LYS A 271 15.64 41.74 1.22
C LYS A 271 15.26 40.32 0.78
N LEU A 272 15.93 39.76 -0.23
CA LEU A 272 15.95 38.31 -0.44
C LEU A 272 17.26 37.78 0.13
N ASP A 273 17.15 37.02 1.22
CA ASP A 273 18.24 36.21 1.75
C ASP A 273 18.36 34.93 0.90
N PRO A 274 19.55 34.57 0.38
CA PRO A 274 19.80 33.22 -0.08
C PRO A 274 20.29 32.38 1.11
N ILE A 275 19.38 31.64 1.75
CA ILE A 275 19.75 30.54 2.65
C ILE A 275 19.42 29.23 1.94
N TYR A 276 20.35 28.76 1.12
CA TYR A 276 20.49 27.33 0.86
C TYR A 276 21.98 27.02 0.81
N LYS A 277 22.50 26.49 1.93
CA LYS A 277 23.82 25.86 1.98
C LYS A 277 23.70 24.47 1.36
N PRO A 278 24.63 24.07 0.47
CA PRO A 278 24.76 22.66 0.09
C PRO A 278 25.24 21.86 1.30
N VAL A 279 24.55 20.74 1.57
CA VAL A 279 25.04 19.69 2.47
C VAL A 279 26.14 18.95 1.73
N ASN A 280 27.38 19.09 2.21
CA ASN A 280 28.51 18.32 1.73
C ASN A 280 28.33 16.85 2.11
N THR A 281 28.31 16.02 1.06
CA THR A 281 28.58 14.60 1.08
C THR A 281 30.09 14.39 1.21
N SER A 282 30.57 14.29 2.43
CA SER A 282 31.85 13.65 2.77
C SER A 282 31.83 13.43 4.28
N ASP A 283 31.63 12.18 4.70
CA ASP A 283 31.98 11.59 6.00
C ASP A 283 31.00 10.44 6.30
N ARG A 284 31.27 9.29 5.67
CA ARG A 284 30.95 7.95 6.21
C ARG A 284 31.74 6.89 5.45
N GLU A 285 33.06 7.02 5.52
CA GLU A 285 33.92 5.83 5.65
C GLU A 285 33.95 5.41 7.12
N ALA A 286 34.31 4.14 7.35
CA ALA A 286 34.38 3.41 8.62
C ALA A 286 33.06 2.79 9.12
N LEU A 287 32.77 1.55 8.70
CA LEU A 287 32.93 0.39 9.59
C LEU A 287 32.74 -0.95 8.84
N GLY A 288 33.72 -1.84 8.97
CA GLY A 288 33.43 -3.24 9.24
C GLY A 288 33.47 -4.22 8.07
N ASP A 289 34.65 -4.45 7.53
CA ASP A 289 35.06 -5.75 7.01
C ASP A 289 35.26 -6.71 8.19
N THR A 290 34.54 -7.83 8.23
CA THR A 290 34.94 -9.06 8.94
C THR A 290 34.41 -10.25 8.17
N THR A 291 35.34 -10.84 7.41
CA THR A 291 35.46 -12.26 7.11
C THR A 291 35.05 -13.17 8.27
N HIS A 292 34.12 -14.10 8.00
CA HIS A 292 34.20 -15.52 8.34
C HIS A 292 33.04 -16.29 7.71
#